data_AF-A0A2G1X3V4-F1
#
_entry.id   AF-A0A2G1X3V4-F1
#
_cell.length_a   1.000
_cell.length_b   1.000
_cell.length_c   1.000
_cell.angle_alpha   90.00
_cell.angle_beta   90.00
_cell.angle_gamma   90.00
#
_symmetry.space_group_name_H-M   'P 1'
#
loop_
_entity.id
_entity.type
_entity.pdbx_description
1 polymer ?
#
loop_
_entity_poly.entity_id
_entity_poly.type
_entity_poly.pdbx_seq_one_letter_code
_entity_poly.pdbx_strand_id
1 'polypeptide(L)' 'MSLRSFASPETHFRIVQSGTPPSVDGLAITEPKFLECAECGARVRIDGPDGHTTTIDNLPHERDCGQRDVVSRFFEEKFA' A
#
# COMPACT_ATOMS: atom_id res chain seq x y z
N MET A 1 -1.73 17.20 -12.42
CA MET A 1 -0.82 16.13 -11.96
C MET A 1 -1.13 14.93 -12.84
N SER A 2 -0.13 14.35 -13.47
CA SER A 2 -0.31 13.13 -14.29
C SER A 2 -0.35 11.96 -13.34
N LEU A 3 -1.31 11.04 -13.53
CA LEU A 3 -1.31 9.77 -12.80
C LEU A 3 -0.02 9.00 -13.12
N ARG A 4 0.45 8.20 -12.17
CA ARG A 4 1.64 7.34 -12.33
C ARG A 4 1.33 5.92 -11.89
N SER A 5 1.91 4.93 -12.58
CA SER A 5 1.81 3.55 -12.12
C SER A 5 2.57 3.30 -10.81
N PHE A 6 2.05 2.46 -9.92
CA PHE A 6 2.80 1.89 -8.80
C PHE A 6 4.00 1.02 -9.24
N ALA A 7 4.05 0.68 -10.53
CA ALA A 7 5.16 -0.04 -11.13
C ALA A 7 6.22 0.92 -11.70
N SER A 8 6.05 2.25 -11.56
CA SER A 8 7.09 3.22 -11.92
C SER A 8 8.27 3.11 -10.96
N PRO A 9 9.53 3.19 -11.45
CA PRO A 9 10.73 3.10 -10.62
C PRO A 9 10.85 4.21 -9.57
N GLU A 10 10.17 5.35 -9.75
CA GLU A 10 10.15 6.41 -8.75
C GLU A 10 9.10 6.22 -7.63
N THR A 11 8.26 5.19 -7.71
CA THR A 11 7.27 4.87 -6.68
C THR A 11 7.76 3.75 -5.75
N HIS A 12 7.63 3.95 -4.43
CA HIS A 12 8.17 3.04 -3.43
C HIS A 12 7.12 2.66 -2.39
N PHE A 13 6.86 1.36 -2.27
CA PHE A 13 5.94 0.76 -1.29
C PHE A 13 6.62 -0.41 -0.59
N ARG A 14 6.19 -0.71 0.63
CA ARG A 14 6.73 -1.83 1.41
C ARG A 14 5.63 -2.62 2.11
N ILE A 15 5.90 -3.91 2.27
CA ILE A 15 5.10 -4.78 3.13
C ILE A 15 5.70 -4.72 4.54
N VAL A 16 4.89 -4.33 5.52
CA VAL A 16 5.27 -4.26 6.93
C VAL A 16 4.68 -5.46 7.65
N GLN A 17 5.54 -6.19 8.35
CA GLN A 17 5.14 -7.36 9.14
C GLN A 17 4.43 -6.97 10.44
N SER A 18 3.77 -7.92 11.09
CA SER A 18 3.07 -7.71 12.37
C SER A 18 3.99 -7.12 13.44
N GLY A 19 5.16 -7.73 13.65
CA GLY A 19 6.11 -7.32 14.69
C GLY A 19 5.61 -7.54 16.12
N THR A 20 4.41 -8.08 16.32
CA THR A 20 3.81 -8.33 17.63
C THR A 20 3.48 -9.80 17.85
N PRO A 21 3.42 -10.29 19.10
CA PRO A 21 2.98 -11.66 19.38
C PRO A 21 1.54 -11.92 18.86
N PRO A 22 1.20 -13.17 18.47
CA PRO A 22 -0.14 -13.51 17.98
C PRO A 22 -1.28 -13.18 18.96
N SER A 23 -1.00 -13.07 20.25
CA SER A 23 -2.00 -12.67 21.26
C SER A 23 -2.47 -11.23 21.13
N VAL A 24 -1.76 -10.37 20.38
CA VAL A 24 -2.09 -8.94 20.24
C VAL A 24 -2.98 -8.71 19.02
N ASP A 25 -2.67 -9.35 17.90
CA ASP A 25 -3.30 -9.06 16.61
C ASP A 25 -3.69 -10.29 15.78
N GLY A 26 -3.48 -11.50 16.33
CA GLY A 26 -3.84 -12.76 15.69
C GLY A 26 -2.86 -13.22 14.61
N LEU A 27 -1.70 -12.59 14.46
CA LEU A 27 -0.75 -12.88 13.38
C LEU A 27 0.57 -13.41 13.91
N ALA A 28 1.26 -14.23 13.10
CA ALA A 28 2.67 -14.52 13.40
C ALA A 28 3.50 -13.23 13.30
N ILE A 29 4.55 -13.11 14.12
CA ILE A 29 5.41 -11.91 14.20
C ILE A 29 5.92 -11.47 12.82
N THR A 30 6.27 -12.43 11.96
CA THR A 30 6.81 -12.20 10.62
C THR A 30 5.74 -12.17 9.52
N GLU A 31 4.46 -12.28 9.88
CA GLU A 31 3.37 -12.30 8.91
C GLU A 31 3.16 -10.89 8.32
N PRO A 32 2.99 -10.76 6.99
CA PRO A 32 2.60 -9.51 6.35
C PRO A 32 1.33 -8.93 6.97
N LYS A 33 1.44 -7.70 7.51
CA LYS A 33 0.31 -7.03 8.17
C LYS A 33 -0.19 -5.83 7.37
N PHE A 34 0.71 -4.97 6.91
CA PHE A 34 0.34 -3.74 6.24
C PHE A 34 1.06 -3.57 4.91
N LEU A 35 0.37 -2.95 3.96
CA LEU A 35 0.97 -2.32 2.80
C LEU A 35 1.18 -0.84 3.15
N GLU A 36 2.38 -0.32 2.93
CA GLU A 36 2.76 1.04 3.35
C GLU A 36 3.45 1.81 2.21
N CYS A 37 3.11 3.09 2.08
CA CYS A 37 3.84 4.06 1.28
C CYS A 37 5.16 4.44 1.98
N ALA A 38 6.28 4.23 1.30
CA ALA A 38 7.60 4.50 1.87
C ALA A 38 7.92 6.01 2.02
N GLU A 39 7.14 6.89 1.40
CA GLU A 39 7.34 8.34 1.43
C GLU A 39 6.67 9.00 2.64
N CYS A 40 5.35 8.77 2.83
CA CYS A 40 4.56 9.42 3.89
C CYS A 40 4.15 8.47 5.03
N GLY A 41 4.47 7.17 4.95
CA GLY A 41 4.11 6.19 5.98
C GLY A 41 2.61 5.81 6.02
N ALA A 42 1.80 6.32 5.09
CA ALA A 42 0.41 5.90 4.94
C ALA A 42 0.33 4.38 4.73
N ARG A 43 -0.58 3.71 5.45
CA ARG A 43 -0.68 2.25 5.42
C ARG A 43 -2.12 1.75 5.49
N VAL A 44 -2.34 0.60 4.87
CA VAL A 44 -3.61 -0.15 4.90
C VAL A 44 -3.35 -1.59 5.31
N ARG A 45 -4.31 -2.22 6.00
CA ARG A 45 -4.22 -3.63 6.40
C ARG A 45 -4.26 -4.51 5.14
N ILE A 46 -3.33 -5.45 5.04
CA ILE A 46 -3.39 -6.51 4.03
C ILE A 46 -4.48 -7.49 4.44
N ASP A 47 -5.39 -7.76 3.51
CA ASP A 47 -6.49 -8.68 3.73
C ASP A 47 -5.99 -10.12 3.99
N GLY A 48 -6.83 -10.90 4.65
CA GLY A 48 -6.62 -12.35 4.77
C GLY A 48 -6.80 -13.07 3.42
N PRO A 49 -6.62 -14.41 3.39
CA PRO A 49 -6.63 -15.21 2.16
C PRO A 49 -7.86 -15.03 1.26
N ASP A 50 -9.02 -14.73 1.84
CA ASP A 50 -10.30 -14.58 1.11
C ASP A 50 -10.61 -13.12 0.71
N GLY A 51 -9.81 -12.16 1.16
CA GLY A 51 -10.04 -10.73 0.89
C GLY A 51 -9.27 -10.22 -0.33
N HIS A 52 -9.81 -9.16 -0.94
CA HIS A 52 -9.38 -8.64 -2.24
C HIS A 52 -9.55 -7.11 -2.33
N THR A 53 -9.59 -6.43 -1.19
CA THR A 53 -9.87 -5.00 -1.07
C THR A 53 -8.60 -4.16 -0.88
N THR A 54 -7.51 -4.79 -0.42
CA THR A 54 -6.21 -4.14 -0.24
C THR A 54 -5.66 -3.67 -1.57
N THR A 55 -5.46 -2.36 -1.72
CA THR A 55 -4.84 -1.76 -2.91
C THR A 55 -4.01 -0.54 -2.55
N ILE A 56 -3.01 -0.24 -3.37
CA ILE A 56 -2.16 0.95 -3.28
C ILE A 56 -3.02 2.22 -3.45
N ASP A 57 -4.01 2.17 -4.35
CA ASP A 57 -4.86 3.30 -4.71
C ASP A 57 -5.71 3.83 -3.53
N ASN A 58 -5.89 3.01 -2.48
CA ASN A 58 -6.68 3.31 -1.30
C ASN A 58 -5.83 3.75 -0.09
N LEU A 59 -4.53 3.98 -0.27
CA LEU A 59 -3.67 4.42 0.82
C LEU A 59 -4.08 5.83 1.29
N PRO A 60 -4.25 6.04 2.62
CA PRO A 60 -4.62 7.34 3.17
C PRO A 60 -3.39 8.27 3.23
N HIS A 61 -2.91 8.70 2.06
CA HIS A 61 -1.72 9.52 1.91
C HIS A 61 -1.82 10.86 2.66
N GLU A 62 -0.67 11.36 3.11
CA GLU A 62 -0.55 12.77 3.51
C GLU A 62 -0.77 13.70 2.32
N ARG A 63 -1.24 14.92 2.59
CA ARG A 63 -1.68 15.87 1.56
C ARG A 63 -0.57 16.25 0.57
N ASP A 64 0.66 16.30 1.07
CA ASP A 64 1.88 16.69 0.37
C ASP A 64 2.74 15.50 -0.07
N CYS A 65 2.27 14.27 0.13
CA CYS A 65 2.96 13.07 -0.36
C CYS A 65 3.08 13.10 -1.89
N GLY A 66 4.31 12.99 -2.38
CA GLY A 66 4.62 12.91 -3.80
C GLY A 66 3.95 11.73 -4.48
N GLN A 67 3.80 10.58 -3.84
CA GLN A 67 3.16 9.36 -4.38
C GLN A 67 1.62 9.30 -4.24
N ARG A 68 0.92 10.38 -3.89
CA ARG A 68 -0.54 10.36 -3.61
C ARG A 68 -1.46 10.15 -4.83
N ASP A 69 -0.90 10.19 -6.04
CA ASP A 69 -1.57 10.04 -7.33
C ASP A 69 -1.19 8.74 -8.06
N VAL A 70 -0.66 7.78 -7.30
CA VAL A 70 -0.24 6.48 -7.82
C VAL A 70 -1.44 5.55 -8.02
N VAL A 71 -1.49 4.92 -9.19
CA VAL A 71 -2.56 4.00 -9.63
C VAL A 71 -1.97 2.74 -10.29
N SER A 72 -2.81 1.79 -10.71
CA SER A 72 -2.35 0.68 -11.55
C SER A 72 -1.91 1.12 -12.96
N ARG A 73 -0.99 0.37 -13.58
CA ARG A 73 -0.55 0.64 -14.96
C ARG A 73 -1.72 0.66 -15.95
N PHE A 74 -2.66 -0.28 -15.80
CA PHE A 74 -3.86 -0.31 -16.64
C PHE A 74 -4.69 0.97 -16.48
N PHE A 75 -4.86 1.45 -15.25
CA PHE A 75 -5.62 2.66 -14.99
C PHE A 75 -4.94 3.89 -15.61
N GLU A 76 -3.62 4.00 -15.44
CA GLU A 76 -2.81 5.02 -16.11
C GLU A 76 -2.99 4.97 -17.64
N GLU A 77 -2.82 3.80 -18.27
CA GLU A 77 -2.96 3.61 -19.72
C GLU A 77 -4.36 3.93 -20.27
N LYS A 78 -5.41 3.78 -19.44
CA LYS A 78 -6.81 3.95 -19.87
C LYS A 78 -7.42 5.30 -19.52
N PHE A 79 -6.93 5.96 -18.48
CA PHE A 79 -7.61 7.12 -17.88
C PHE A 79 -6.70 8.32 -17.59
N ALA A 80 -5.36 8.21 -17.73
CA ALA A 80 -4.42 9.32 -17.53
C ALA A 80 -4.22 10.20 -18.78
#